data_AF-A0A9W7CYB4-F1
#
_entry.id   AF-A0A9W7CYB4-F1
#
_cell.length_a   1.000
_cell.length_b   1.000
_cell.length_c   1.000
_cell.angle_alpha   90.00
_cell.angle_beta   90.00
_cell.angle_gamma   90.00
#
_symmetry.space_group_name_H-M   'P 1'
#
loop_
_entity.id
_entity.type
_entity.pdbx_description
1 polymer ?
#
loop_
_entity_poly.entity_id
_entity_poly.type
_entity_poly.pdbx_seq_one_letter_code
_entity_poly.pdbx_strand_id
1 'polypeptide(L)'
;MLTEATTQKPRRASRDTWTIAGDAVAWAARRQTIKAQSTAEAEYVAACEAVMEGRGIINTLDEARHEINTKTYLRLGVDNTAAIVLAN
;
A
#
# COMPACT_ATOMS: atom_id res chain seq x y z
N MET A 1 25.73 29.46 -20.04
CA MET A 1 24.90 28.99 -18.92
C MET A 1 24.25 27.70 -19.36
N LEU A 2 24.76 26.56 -18.91
CA LEU A 2 24.17 25.25 -19.23
C LEU A 2 23.01 25.02 -18.26
N THR A 3 21.81 24.95 -18.80
CA THR A 3 20.60 24.59 -18.07
C THR A 3 20.70 23.13 -17.70
N GLU A 4 20.95 22.82 -16.42
CA GLU A 4 20.91 21.46 -15.90
C GLU A 4 19.50 20.91 -16.08
N ALA A 5 19.33 20.01 -17.05
CA ALA A 5 18.11 19.23 -17.20
C ALA A 5 17.96 18.36 -15.95
N THR A 6 17.09 18.76 -15.03
CA THR A 6 16.76 17.98 -13.84
C THR A 6 16.17 16.66 -14.31
N THR A 7 16.98 15.59 -14.31
CA THR A 7 16.55 14.26 -14.73
C THR A 7 15.46 13.79 -13.78
N GLN A 8 14.22 13.85 -14.23
CA GLN A 8 13.08 13.51 -13.41
C GLN A 8 12.98 12.00 -13.27
N LYS A 9 13.35 11.46 -12.10
CA LYS A 9 13.25 10.03 -11.77
C LYS A 9 11.83 9.50 -12.10
N PRO A 10 11.70 8.37 -12.82
CA PRO A 10 10.40 7.82 -13.19
C PRO A 10 9.58 7.43 -11.95
N ARG A 11 8.28 7.69 -11.97
CA ARG A 11 7.34 7.28 -10.92
C ARG A 11 7.23 5.75 -10.89
N ARG A 12 7.40 5.15 -9.71
CA ARG A 12 7.29 3.69 -9.52
C ARG A 12 5.82 3.24 -9.58
N ALA A 13 5.62 1.98 -9.92
CA ALA A 13 4.33 1.31 -9.80
C ALA A 13 4.33 0.45 -8.53
N SER A 14 3.22 0.42 -7.80
CA SER A 14 2.97 -0.52 -6.72
C SER A 14 1.91 -1.54 -7.13
N ARG A 15 1.98 -2.72 -6.50
CA ARG A 15 0.97 -3.76 -6.61
C ARG A 15 0.62 -4.22 -5.21
N ASP A 16 -0.66 -4.14 -4.91
CA ASP A 16 -1.19 -4.44 -3.59
C ASP A 16 -2.27 -5.51 -3.76
N THR A 17 -2.32 -6.48 -2.85
CA THR A 17 -3.31 -7.57 -2.88
C THR A 17 -3.86 -7.75 -1.47
N TRP A 18 -5.18 -7.73 -1.35
CA TRP A 18 -5.87 -7.98 -0.09
C TRP A 18 -6.46 -9.37 -0.11
N THR A 19 -6.22 -10.11 0.97
CA THR A 19 -6.75 -11.47 1.16
C THR A 19 -7.60 -11.54 2.42
N ILE A 20 -8.68 -12.33 2.38
CA ILE A 20 -9.52 -12.64 3.53
C ILE A 20 -9.62 -14.16 3.61
N ALA A 21 -9.35 -14.73 4.80
CA ALA A 21 -9.31 -16.19 5.02
C ALA A 21 -8.37 -16.98 4.09
N GLY A 22 -7.40 -16.30 3.45
CA GLY A 22 -6.45 -16.90 2.50
C GLY A 22 -6.82 -16.70 1.03
N ASP A 23 -8.03 -16.24 0.74
CA ASP A 23 -8.49 -15.98 -0.63
C ASP A 23 -8.31 -14.51 -1.01
N ALA A 24 -7.93 -14.24 -2.26
CA ALA A 24 -7.79 -12.88 -2.78
C ALA A 24 -9.16 -12.23 -2.99
N VAL A 25 -9.37 -11.08 -2.34
CA VAL A 25 -10.64 -10.33 -2.39
C VAL A 25 -10.52 -9.06 -3.25
N ALA A 26 -9.33 -8.45 -3.25
CA ALA A 26 -9.07 -7.26 -4.05
C ALA A 26 -7.60 -7.18 -4.45
N TRP A 27 -7.32 -6.48 -5.53
CA TRP A 27 -5.97 -6.13 -5.96
C TRP A 27 -5.97 -4.75 -6.60
N ALA A 28 -4.87 -4.02 -6.43
CA ALA A 28 -4.67 -2.72 -7.06
C ALA A 28 -3.27 -2.67 -7.66
N ALA A 29 -3.17 -2.13 -8.88
CA ALA A 29 -1.91 -1.77 -9.51
C ALA A 29 -1.97 -0.28 -9.84
N ARG A 30 -1.17 0.53 -9.13
CA ARG A 30 -1.21 1.99 -9.28
C ARG A 30 0.18 2.55 -9.53
N ARG A 31 0.23 3.64 -10.28
CA ARG A 31 1.44 4.47 -10.39
C ARG A 31 1.45 5.40 -9.18
N GLN A 32 2.53 5.34 -8.41
CA GLN A 32 2.67 6.20 -7.24
C GLN A 32 2.63 7.67 -7.67
N THR A 33 1.81 8.44 -6.97
CA THR A 33 1.64 9.87 -7.22
C THR A 33 2.89 10.65 -6.76
N ILE A 34 3.51 10.18 -5.68
CA ILE A 34 4.69 10.77 -5.02
C ILE A 34 5.98 10.26 -5.69
N LYS A 35 6.95 11.17 -5.88
CA LYS A 35 8.29 10.80 -6.34
C LYS A 35 9.17 10.38 -5.16
N ALA A 36 9.13 9.10 -4.82
CA ALA A 36 10.01 8.54 -3.81
C ALA A 36 11.50 8.67 -4.21
N GLN A 37 12.31 9.20 -3.29
CA GLN A 37 13.75 9.34 -3.45
C GLN A 37 14.45 7.98 -3.36
N SER A 38 13.87 7.01 -2.65
CA SER A 38 14.38 5.63 -2.54
C SER A 38 13.33 4.57 -2.90
N THR A 39 13.74 3.30 -3.03
CA THR A 39 12.83 2.15 -3.14
C THR A 39 12.06 1.93 -1.84
N ALA A 40 12.75 2.04 -0.70
CA ALA A 40 12.14 1.87 0.62
C ALA A 40 11.03 2.87 0.90
N GLU A 41 11.23 4.14 0.54
CA GLU A 41 10.20 5.18 0.66
C GLU A 41 9.01 4.90 -0.28
N ALA A 42 9.27 4.42 -1.50
CA ALA A 42 8.22 4.06 -2.45
C ALA A 42 7.34 2.93 -1.88
N GLU A 43 7.94 1.87 -1.37
CA GLU A 43 7.21 0.72 -0.82
C GLU A 43 6.54 1.06 0.51
N TYR A 44 7.12 1.95 1.32
CA TYR A 44 6.44 2.49 2.51
C TYR A 44 5.16 3.25 2.14
N VAL A 45 5.23 4.14 1.14
CA VAL A 45 4.04 4.87 0.66
C VAL A 45 2.99 3.92 0.10
N ALA A 46 3.41 2.93 -0.71
CA ALA A 46 2.51 1.90 -1.21
C ALA A 46 1.83 1.12 -0.07
N ALA A 47 2.59 0.75 0.95
CA ALA A 47 2.08 0.05 2.12
C ALA A 47 1.05 0.88 2.89
N CYS A 48 1.30 2.18 3.09
CA CYS A 48 0.33 3.08 3.72
C CYS A 48 -0.97 3.18 2.91
N GLU A 49 -0.86 3.36 1.59
CA GLU A 49 -2.01 3.40 0.70
C GLU A 49 -2.80 2.08 0.73
N ALA A 50 -2.10 0.95 0.73
CA ALA A 50 -2.69 -0.38 0.81
C ALA A 50 -3.43 -0.59 2.14
N VAL A 51 -2.90 -0.05 3.24
CA VAL A 51 -3.53 -0.12 4.57
C VAL A 51 -4.81 0.73 4.61
N MET A 52 -4.79 1.94 4.07
CA MET A 52 -5.97 2.81 4.05
C MET A 52 -7.14 2.18 3.29
N GLU A 53 -6.87 1.62 2.11
CA GLU A 53 -7.88 0.95 1.30
C GLU A 53 -8.32 -0.39 1.92
N GLY A 54 -7.38 -1.16 2.47
CA GLY A 54 -7.69 -2.39 3.20
C GLY A 54 -8.60 -2.13 4.41
N ARG A 55 -8.39 -1.01 5.12
CA ARG A 55 -9.27 -0.59 6.20
C ARG A 55 -10.66 -0.19 5.69
N GLY A 56 -10.75 0.45 4.53
CA GLY A 56 -12.01 0.72 3.85
C GLY A 56 -12.80 -0.56 3.54
N ILE A 57 -12.13 -1.58 2.97
CA ILE A 57 -12.74 -2.89 2.71
C ILE A 57 -13.27 -3.52 4.00
N ILE A 58 -12.48 -3.49 5.07
CA ILE A 58 -12.91 -4.03 6.38
C ILE A 58 -14.14 -3.27 6.90
N ASN A 59 -14.13 -1.93 6.85
CA ASN A 59 -15.25 -1.12 7.33
C ASN A 59 -16.52 -1.40 6.52
N THR A 60 -16.44 -1.50 5.19
CA THR A 60 -17.59 -1.84 4.35
C THR A 60 -18.11 -3.25 4.62
N LEU A 61 -17.21 -4.21 4.89
CA LEU A 61 -17.61 -5.56 5.26
C LEU A 61 -18.28 -5.60 6.65
N ASP A 62 -17.80 -4.82 7.61
CA ASP A 62 -18.38 -4.67 8.95
C ASP A 62 -19.79 -4.05 8.87
N GLU A 63 -19.95 -3.01 8.06
CA GLU A 63 -21.26 -2.39 7.77
C GLU A 63 -22.23 -3.38 7.10
N ALA A 64 -21.75 -4.13 6.10
CA ALA A 64 -22.56 -5.10 5.36
C ALA A 64 -22.91 -6.34 6.19
N ARG A 65 -22.09 -6.70 7.19
CA ARG A 65 -22.32 -7.81 8.10
C ARG A 65 -22.51 -7.29 9.52
N HIS A 66 -23.72 -6.81 9.80
CA HIS A 66 -24.17 -6.35 11.12
C HIS A 66 -24.05 -7.37 12.28
N GLU A 67 -23.60 -8.61 12.02
CA GLU A 67 -23.58 -9.71 13.00
C GLU A 67 -22.19 -10.29 13.31
N ILE A 68 -21.13 -9.95 12.56
CA ILE A 68 -19.83 -10.62 12.76
C ILE A 68 -18.91 -9.76 13.64
N ASN A 69 -19.06 -9.94 14.96
CA ASN A 69 -18.11 -9.47 15.98
C ASN A 69 -16.79 -10.27 15.93
N THR A 70 -16.17 -10.38 14.75
CA THR A 70 -14.85 -10.96 14.58
C THR A 70 -13.90 -9.83 14.24
N LYS A 71 -12.93 -9.57 15.12
CA LYS A 71 -11.86 -8.60 14.85
C LYS A 71 -11.12 -9.02 13.59
N THR A 72 -11.37 -8.32 12.48
CA THR A 72 -10.63 -8.54 11.25
C THR A 72 -9.27 -7.88 11.41
N TYR A 73 -8.22 -8.69 11.53
CA TYR A 73 -6.86 -8.20 11.65
C TYR A 73 -6.29 -7.94 10.26
N LEU A 74 -5.91 -6.68 9.99
CA LEU A 74 -5.16 -6.34 8.79
C LEU A 74 -3.69 -6.75 9.00
N ARG A 75 -3.22 -7.72 8.23
CA ARG A 75 -1.80 -8.07 8.16
C ARG A 75 -1.21 -7.49 6.88
N LEU A 76 -0.19 -6.64 7.03
CA LEU A 76 0.53 -6.05 5.91
C LEU A 76 1.81 -6.85 5.66
N GLY A 77 2.00 -7.30 4.42
CA GLY A 77 3.25 -7.89 3.94
C GLY A 77 3.95 -6.91 3.02
N VAL A 78 5.18 -6.53 3.36
CA VAL A 78 6.06 -5.72 2.51
C VAL A 78 7.33 -6.53 2.28
N ASP A 79 7.75 -6.67 1.02
CA ASP A 79 8.93 -7.46 0.62
C ASP A 79 10.25 -6.74 0.89
N ASN A 80 10.21 -5.45 1.20
CA ASN A 80 11.38 -4.66 1.56
C ASN A 80 11.49 -4.38 3.07
N THR A 81 12.50 -5.00 3.69
CA THR A 81 12.83 -4.80 5.10
C THR A 81 13.16 -3.35 5.44
N ALA A 82 13.75 -2.57 4.53
CA ALA A 82 14.04 -1.16 4.79
C ALA A 82 12.76 -0.31 4.87
N ALA A 83 11.72 -0.64 4.10
CA ALA A 83 10.42 -0.01 4.21
C ALA A 83 9.71 -0.34 5.53
N ILE A 84 9.89 -1.58 6.02
CA ILE A 84 9.39 -2.00 7.35
C ILE A 84 10.10 -1.22 8.47
N VAL A 85 11.42 -1.03 8.36
CA VAL A 85 12.20 -0.26 9.35
C VAL A 85 11.78 1.21 9.36
N LEU A 86 11.44 1.81 8.21
CA LEU A 86 10.92 3.18 8.15
C LEU A 86 9.54 3.34 8.82
N ALA A 87 8.78 2.26 8.95
CA ALA A 87 7.45 2.27 9.55
C ALA A 87 7.43 2.11 11.08
N ASN A 88 8.60 1.90 11.70
CA ASN A 88 8.78 1.55 13.11
C ASN A 88 9.40 2.72 13.90
#